data_AF-A0AAW3TVM9-F1
#
_entry.id   AF-A0AAW3TVM9-F1
#
_cell.length_a   1.000
_cell.length_b   1.000
_cell.length_c   1.000
_cell.angle_alpha   90.00
_cell.angle_beta   90.00
_cell.angle_gamma   90.00
#
_symmetry.space_group_name_H-M   'P 1'
#
loop_
_entity.id
_entity.type
_entity.pdbx_description
1 polymer ?
#
loop_
_entity_poly.entity_id
_entity_poly.type
_entity_poly.pdbx_seq_one_letter_code
_entity_poly.pdbx_strand_id
1 'polypeptide(L)'
;MIALSVHILRAGVARCSEGRVDGIEVRLALRCLLPHCPEPWPLSLYWDAAAQENEIGRAQGVTAAFNGIVRQLRKAGRYDENGFL
;
A
#
# COMPACT_ATOMS: atom_id res chain seq x y z
N MET A 1 -2.20 -12.99 -6.31
CA MET A 1 -1.67 -11.64 -6.62
C MET A 1 -1.92 -10.65 -5.49
N ILE A 2 -3.16 -10.49 -5.01
CA ILE A 2 -3.51 -9.53 -3.93
C ILE A 2 -2.62 -9.68 -2.69
N ALA A 3 -2.46 -10.88 -2.15
CA ALA A 3 -1.66 -11.11 -0.94
C ALA A 3 -0.19 -10.67 -1.11
N LEU A 4 0.43 -10.99 -2.25
CA LEU A 4 1.81 -10.57 -2.55
C LEU A 4 1.91 -9.05 -2.70
N SER A 5 0.97 -8.42 -3.42
CA SER A 5 0.92 -6.95 -3.53
C SER A 5 0.82 -6.30 -2.15
N VAL A 6 -0.08 -6.79 -1.28
CA VAL A 6 -0.22 -6.28 0.09
C VAL A 6 1.06 -6.49 0.90
N HIS A 7 1.74 -7.63 0.73
CA HIS A 7 3.02 -7.89 1.39
C HIS A 7 4.12 -6.91 0.96
N ILE A 8 4.23 -6.62 -0.34
CA ILE A 8 5.17 -5.62 -0.86
C ILE A 8 4.89 -4.23 -0.25
N LEU A 9 3.62 -3.82 -0.22
CA LEU A 9 3.25 -2.53 0.38
C LEU A 9 3.51 -2.49 1.89
N ARG A 10 3.34 -3.61 2.60
CA ARG A 10 3.69 -3.71 4.02
C ARG A 10 5.20 -3.58 4.25
N ALA A 11 6.02 -4.20 3.39
CA ALA A 11 7.46 -4.02 3.44
C ALA A 11 7.87 -2.55 3.18
N GLY A 12 7.14 -1.85 2.29
CA GLY A 12 7.31 -0.40 2.10
C GLY A 12 6.99 0.40 3.37
N VAL A 13 5.90 0.08 4.09
CA VAL A 13 5.59 0.71 5.40
C VAL A 13 6.73 0.49 6.40
N ALA A 14 7.30 -0.71 6.47
CA ALA A 14 8.37 -1.02 7.41
C ALA A 14 9.68 -0.24 7.12
N ARG A 15 9.98 0.03 5.84
CA ARG A 15 11.23 0.69 5.41
C ARG A 15 11.10 2.20 5.23
N CYS A 16 9.89 2.76 5.29
CA CYS A 16 9.66 4.15 4.89
C CYS A 16 10.34 5.19 5.80
N SER A 17 10.77 4.85 7.01
CA SER A 17 11.61 5.74 7.84
C SER A 17 13.04 5.87 7.31
N GLU A 18 13.57 4.84 6.63
CA GLU A 18 14.95 4.80 6.14
C GLU A 18 15.15 5.61 4.85
N GLY A 19 14.06 5.85 4.11
CA GLY A 19 14.11 6.60 2.87
C GLY A 19 12.86 6.41 2.03
N ARG A 20 12.96 6.83 0.77
CA ARG A 20 11.90 6.66 -0.21
C ARG A 20 11.63 5.18 -0.48
N VAL A 21 10.37 4.85 -0.74
CA VAL A 21 9.92 3.47 -1.03
C VAL A 21 9.11 3.39 -2.32
N ASP A 22 9.25 4.36 -3.22
CA ASP A 22 8.55 4.45 -4.52
C ASP A 22 9.19 3.58 -5.62
N GLY A 23 9.72 2.41 -5.25
CA GLY A 23 10.35 1.46 -6.17
C GLY A 23 9.39 0.82 -7.18
N ILE A 24 9.96 0.15 -8.18
CA ILE A 24 9.19 -0.55 -9.24
C ILE A 24 8.25 -1.60 -8.65
N GLU A 25 8.68 -2.31 -7.60
CA GLU A 25 7.89 -3.29 -6.88
C GLU A 25 6.62 -2.69 -6.28
N VAL A 26 6.71 -1.49 -5.70
CA VAL A 26 5.57 -0.76 -5.15
C VAL A 26 4.64 -0.32 -6.27
N ARG A 27 5.18 0.21 -7.37
CA ARG A 27 4.38 0.62 -8.53
C ARG A 27 3.59 -0.55 -9.13
N LEU A 28 4.21 -1.72 -9.24
CA LEU A 28 3.56 -2.94 -9.73
C LEU A 28 2.51 -3.45 -8.73
N ALA A 29 2.83 -3.48 -7.43
CA ALA A 29 1.89 -3.88 -6.39
C ALA A 29 0.62 -3.02 -6.42
N LEU A 30 0.75 -1.70 -6.51
CA LEU A 30 -0.38 -0.77 -6.61
C LEU A 30 -1.23 -1.01 -7.86
N ARG A 31 -0.61 -1.21 -9.02
CA ARG A 31 -1.33 -1.54 -10.27
C ARG A 31 -2.12 -2.85 -10.16
N CYS A 32 -1.56 -3.87 -9.53
CA CYS A 32 -2.26 -5.13 -9.29
C CYS A 32 -3.46 -4.98 -8.36
N LEU A 33 -3.48 -3.98 -7.47
CA LEU A 33 -4.58 -3.73 -6.54
C LEU A 33 -5.66 -2.79 -7.10
N LEU A 34 -5.34 -2.02 -8.15
CA LEU A 34 -6.29 -1.09 -8.80
C LEU A 34 -7.66 -1.72 -9.13
N PRO A 35 -7.78 -2.91 -9.74
CA PRO A 35 -9.10 -3.51 -10.03
C PRO A 35 -9.80 -4.10 -8.80
N HIS A 36 -9.19 -4.02 -7.61
CA HIS A 36 -9.68 -4.64 -6.37
C HIS A 36 -10.09 -3.60 -5.31
N CYS A 37 -9.74 -2.34 -5.52
CA CYS A 37 -10.11 -1.23 -4.64
C CYS A 37 -11.21 -0.38 -5.30
N PRO A 38 -12.41 -0.25 -4.70
CA PRO A 38 -13.47 0.62 -5.23
C PRO A 38 -13.05 2.10 -5.28
N GLU A 39 -12.28 2.54 -4.29
CA GLU A 39 -11.73 3.89 -4.21
C GLU A 39 -10.24 3.90 -4.58
N PRO A 40 -9.83 4.67 -5.60
CA PRO A 40 -8.45 4.73 -6.06
C PRO A 40 -7.55 5.59 -5.15
N TRP A 41 -8.13 6.50 -4.36
CA TRP A 41 -7.35 7.50 -3.60
C TRP A 41 -6.29 6.90 -2.66
N PRO A 42 -6.48 5.75 -1.98
CA PRO A 42 -5.43 5.20 -1.12
C PRO A 42 -4.24 4.68 -1.94
N LEU A 43 -4.47 4.22 -3.17
CA LEU A 43 -3.39 3.75 -4.05
C LEU A 43 -2.53 4.94 -4.51
N SER A 44 -3.18 6.03 -4.93
CA SER A 44 -2.47 7.26 -5.31
C SER A 44 -1.75 7.88 -4.11
N LEU A 45 -2.41 7.98 -2.96
CA LEU A 45 -1.81 8.50 -1.73
C LEU A 45 -0.57 7.69 -1.32
N TYR A 46 -0.62 6.36 -1.43
CA TYR A 46 0.54 5.52 -1.13
C TYR A 46 1.72 5.90 -2.03
N TRP A 47 1.48 6.00 -3.34
CA TRP A 47 2.52 6.34 -4.31
C TRP A 47 3.12 7.73 -4.05
N ASP A 48 2.26 8.72 -3.85
CA ASP A 48 2.69 10.10 -3.63
C ASP A 48 3.47 10.23 -2.31
N ALA A 49 3.00 9.58 -1.24
CA ALA A 49 3.67 9.57 0.05
C ALA A 49 5.03 8.84 0.00
N ALA A 50 5.10 7.69 -0.68
CA ALA A 50 6.31 6.87 -0.79
C ALA A 50 7.51 7.63 -1.41
N ALA A 51 7.23 8.63 -2.25
CA ALA A 51 8.20 9.48 -2.91
C ALA A 51 8.59 10.73 -2.09
N GLN A 52 7.95 11.02 -0.96
CA GLN A 52 8.26 12.22 -0.17
C GLN A 52 9.64 12.12 0.48
N GLU A 53 10.34 13.24 0.63
CA GLU A 53 11.62 13.29 1.35
C GLU A 53 11.43 13.47 2.86
N ASN A 54 10.39 14.21 3.26
CA ASN A 54 10.06 14.38 4.67
C ASN A 54 9.69 13.04 5.31
N GLU A 55 10.52 12.56 6.24
CA GLU A 55 10.36 11.26 6.88
C GLU A 55 9.01 11.10 7.57
N ILE A 56 8.61 12.09 8.38
CA ILE A 56 7.37 12.04 9.16
C ILE A 56 6.15 12.00 8.23
N GLY A 57 6.10 12.91 7.25
CA GLY A 57 5.03 12.98 6.26
C GLY A 57 4.94 11.72 5.41
N ARG A 58 6.08 11.18 4.98
CA ARG A 58 6.16 9.90 4.25
C ARG A 58 5.62 8.75 5.10
N ALA A 59 6.12 8.59 6.33
CA ALA A 59 5.73 7.49 7.20
C ALA A 59 4.22 7.54 7.54
N GLN A 60 3.70 8.73 7.83
CA GLN A 60 2.28 8.93 8.08
C GLN A 60 1.44 8.65 6.83
N GLY A 61 1.82 9.20 5.68
CA GLY A 61 1.10 9.05 4.42
C GLY A 61 1.07 7.60 3.93
N VAL A 62 2.22 6.93 3.90
CA VAL A 62 2.35 5.51 3.51
C VAL A 62 1.52 4.61 4.42
N THR A 63 1.57 4.83 5.74
CA THR A 63 0.80 4.05 6.72
C THR A 63 -0.71 4.27 6.58
N ALA A 64 -1.15 5.52 6.46
CA ALA A 64 -2.57 5.86 6.30
C ALA A 64 -3.14 5.28 4.99
N ALA A 65 -2.39 5.40 3.90
CA ALA A 65 -2.74 4.84 2.61
C ALA A 65 -2.84 3.30 2.67
N PHE A 66 -1.84 2.63 3.25
CA PHE A 66 -1.83 1.17 3.41
C PHE A 66 -3.06 0.68 4.17
N ASN A 67 -3.40 1.33 5.29
CA ASN A 67 -4.58 0.99 6.09
C ASN A 67 -5.89 1.17 5.28
N GLY A 68 -5.96 2.23 4.46
CA GLY A 68 -7.07 2.45 3.53
C GLY A 68 -7.22 1.31 2.52
N ILE A 69 -6.11 0.89 1.89
CA ILE A 69 -6.07 -0.23 0.93
C ILE A 69 -6.55 -1.52 1.60
N VAL A 70 -5.95 -1.91 2.73
CA VAL A 70 -6.30 -3.14 3.45
C VAL A 70 -7.77 -3.14 3.87
N ARG A 71 -8.28 -2.01 4.37
CA ARG A 71 -9.69 -1.88 4.75
C ARG A 71 -10.63 -2.11 3.57
N GLN A 72 -10.31 -1.58 2.39
CA GLN A 72 -11.11 -1.79 1.19
C GLN A 72 -11.11 -3.26 0.75
N LEU A 73 -9.92 -3.89 0.71
CA LEU A 73 -9.79 -5.29 0.32
C LEU A 73 -10.52 -6.24 1.27
N ARG A 74 -10.48 -5.96 2.58
CA ARG A 74 -11.25 -6.71 3.60
C ARG A 74 -12.75 -6.57 3.40
N LYS A 75 -13.25 -5.34 3.23
CA LYS A 75 -14.68 -5.10 2.96
C LYS A 75 -15.17 -5.81 1.70
N ALA A 76 -14.31 -5.95 0.70
CA ALA A 76 -14.61 -6.65 -0.54
C ALA A 76 -14.46 -8.19 -0.44
N GLY A 77 -14.05 -8.73 0.71
CA GLY A 77 -13.77 -10.17 0.87
C GLY A 77 -12.66 -10.65 -0.06
N ARG A 78 -11.61 -9.84 -0.27
CA ARG A 78 -10.48 -10.16 -1.17
C ARG A 78 -9.14 -10.31 -0.45
N TYR A 79 -9.11 -10.07 0.86
CA TYR A 79 -7.91 -10.17 1.68
C TYR A 79 -8.29 -10.47 3.13
N ASP A 80 -7.69 -11.54 3.68
CA ASP A 80 -7.62 -11.82 5.11
C ASP A 80 -6.14 -11.92 5.53
N GLU A 81 -5.79 -11.30 6.66
CA GLU A 81 -4.44 -11.30 7.21
C GLU A 81 -4.05 -12.65 7.81
N ASN A 82 -5.03 -13.53 8.05
CA ASN A 82 -4.83 -14.88 8.59
C ASN A 82 -4.54 -15.94 7.52
N GLY A 83 -4.44 -15.56 6.24
CA GLY A 83 -4.19 -16.48 5.14
C GLY A 83 -5.45 -17.28 4.75
N PHE A 84 -5.65 -17.41 3.44
CA PHE A 84 -6.76 -18.10 2.75
C PHE A 84 -8.04 -17.29 2.52
N LEU A 85 -8.09 -16.72 1.31
CA LEU A 85 -9.20 -16.92 0.37
C LEU A 85 -8.63 -17.50 -0.92
#